data_AF-A0A835FPB4-F1
#
_entry.id   AF-A0A835FPB4-F1
#
_cell.length_a   1.000
_cell.length_b   1.000
_cell.length_c   1.000
_cell.angle_alpha   90.00
_cell.angle_beta   90.00
_cell.angle_gamma   90.00
#
_symmetry.space_group_name_H-M   'P 1'
#
loop_
_entity.id
_entity.type
_entity.pdbx_description
1 polymer ?
#
loop_
_entity_poly.entity_id
_entity_poly.type
_entity_poly.pdbx_seq_one_letter_code
_entity_poly.pdbx_strand_id
1 'polypeptide(L)'
;MWRVPQHQVDFILSWDVGPDVAPDLDSIDRLPFSEEQKEVYRAAELQAVAARNELCRVKRETQRWVRDLFDKHGEVVVDEKHRLGAHLARSKSNASC
;
A
#
# COMPACT_ATOMS: atom_id res chain seq x y z
N MET A 1 19.71 6.65 15.44
CA MET A 1 18.39 7.31 15.59
C MET A 1 18.41 8.56 14.71
N TRP A 2 17.53 8.64 13.72
CA TRP A 2 17.52 9.64 12.66
C TRP A 2 16.22 10.43 12.70
N ARG A 3 16.32 11.76 12.75
CA ARG A 3 15.16 12.65 12.66
C ARG A 3 14.74 12.77 11.21
N VAL A 4 13.47 12.51 10.93
CA VAL A 4 12.90 12.69 9.59
C VAL A 4 12.76 14.19 9.31
N PRO A 5 13.29 14.70 8.19
CA PRO A 5 13.07 16.09 7.79
C PRO A 5 11.57 16.42 7.65
N GLN A 6 11.16 17.60 8.11
CA GLN A 6 9.75 18.00 8.13
C GLN A 6 9.07 17.89 6.75
N HIS A 7 9.75 18.29 5.67
CA HIS A 7 9.20 18.18 4.31
C HIS A 7 8.86 16.74 3.90
N GLN A 8 9.57 15.73 4.44
CA GLN A 8 9.25 14.33 4.18
C GLN A 8 8.06 13.85 5.01
N VAL A 9 7.94 14.34 6.24
CA VAL A 9 6.75 14.13 7.08
C VAL A 9 5.52 14.71 6.39
N ASP A 10 5.61 15.95 5.93
CA ASP A 10 4.52 16.64 5.22
C ASP A 10 4.16 15.92 3.91
N PHE A 11 5.16 15.42 3.17
CA PHE A 11 4.94 14.62 1.96
C PHE A 11 4.18 13.33 2.25
N ILE A 12 4.52 12.61 3.33
CA ILE A 12 3.80 11.38 3.71
C ILE A 12 2.37 11.72 4.12
N LEU A 13 2.19 12.77 4.91
CA LEU A 13 0.88 13.19 5.39
C LEU A 13 -0.02 13.79 4.30
N SER A 14 0.55 14.22 3.18
CA SER A 14 -0.20 14.74 2.04
C SER A 14 -0.67 13.68 1.05
N TRP A 15 -0.26 12.41 1.20
CA TRP A 15 -0.77 11.35 0.34
C TRP A 15 -2.30 11.26 0.43
N ASP A 16 -2.94 11.34 -0.74
CA ASP A 16 -4.35 11.00 -0.87
C ASP A 16 -4.48 9.47 -0.89
N VAL A 17 -5.13 8.93 0.15
CA VAL A 17 -5.28 7.48 0.32
C VAL A 17 -6.76 7.14 0.34
N GLY A 18 -7.27 6.85 -0.86
CA GLY A 18 -8.65 6.43 -1.06
C GLY A 18 -9.01 5.09 -0.39
N PRO A 19 -10.31 4.76 -0.36
CA PRO A 19 -10.77 3.46 0.11
C PRO A 19 -10.26 2.32 -0.77
N ASP A 20 -10.40 1.09 -0.27
CA ASP A 20 -10.15 -0.09 -1.07
C ASP A 20 -11.13 -0.14 -2.24
N VAL A 21 -10.67 -0.70 -3.34
CA VAL A 21 -11.40 -0.81 -4.60
C VAL A 21 -11.76 -2.25 -4.90
N ALA A 22 -12.92 -2.44 -5.55
CA ALA A 22 -13.30 -3.73 -6.10
C ALA A 22 -12.74 -3.89 -7.53
N PRO A 23 -12.45 -5.12 -7.97
CA PRO A 23 -12.10 -5.40 -9.35
C PRO A 23 -13.31 -5.22 -10.27
N ASP A 24 -13.08 -4.69 -11.47
CA ASP A 24 -14.13 -4.51 -12.48
C ASP A 24 -14.15 -5.67 -13.48
N LEU A 25 -14.70 -6.80 -13.04
CA LEU A 25 -14.79 -8.01 -13.87
C LEU A 25 -15.89 -7.91 -14.94
N ASP A 26 -16.93 -7.13 -14.68
CA ASP A 26 -18.06 -6.94 -15.60
C ASP A 26 -17.62 -6.27 -16.90
N SER A 27 -16.69 -5.31 -16.84
CA SER A 27 -16.16 -4.68 -18.06
C SER A 27 -15.34 -5.66 -18.89
N ILE A 28 -14.58 -6.56 -18.25
CA ILE A 28 -13.79 -7.60 -18.90
C ILE A 28 -14.70 -8.61 -19.61
N ASP A 29 -15.80 -8.99 -18.97
CA ASP A 29 -16.74 -9.98 -19.52
C ASP A 29 -17.46 -9.49 -20.78
N ARG A 30 -17.62 -8.17 -20.92
CA ARG A 30 -18.21 -7.50 -22.09
C ARG A 30 -17.23 -7.31 -23.25
N LEU A 31 -15.93 -7.61 -23.09
CA LEU A 31 -14.96 -7.47 -24.16
C LEU A 31 -15.21 -8.48 -25.29
N PRO A 32 -15.00 -8.10 -26.57
CA PRO A 32 -15.18 -8.98 -27.72
C PRO A 32 -13.96 -9.92 -27.90
N PHE A 33 -13.48 -10.53 -26.82
CA PHE A 33 -12.35 -11.45 -26.78
C PHE A 33 -12.83 -12.89 -26.57
N SER A 34 -11.96 -13.87 -26.82
CA SER A 34 -12.25 -15.25 -26.45
C SER A 34 -12.32 -15.41 -24.93
N GLU A 35 -13.00 -16.44 -24.42
CA GLU A 35 -13.06 -16.69 -22.98
C GLU A 35 -11.69 -16.95 -22.37
N GLU A 36 -10.78 -17.61 -23.10
CA GLU A 36 -9.39 -17.80 -22.67
C GLU A 36 -8.66 -16.46 -22.48
N GLN A 37 -8.85 -15.51 -23.41
CA GLN A 37 -8.28 -14.17 -23.26
C GLN A 37 -8.91 -13.42 -22.08
N LYS A 38 -10.23 -13.52 -21.91
CA LYS A 38 -10.92 -12.88 -20.76
C LYS A 38 -10.42 -13.43 -19.43
N GLU A 39 -10.17 -14.73 -19.33
CA GLU A 39 -9.62 -15.34 -18.11
C GLU A 39 -8.25 -14.75 -17.74
N VAL A 40 -7.37 -14.53 -18.73
CA VAL A 40 -6.09 -13.85 -18.53
C VAL A 40 -6.31 -12.41 -18.03
N TYR A 41 -7.26 -11.66 -18.61
CA TYR A 41 -7.56 -10.31 -18.16
C TYR A 41 -8.16 -10.26 -16.75
N ARG A 42 -9.09 -11.18 -16.40
CA ARG A 42 -9.64 -11.28 -15.04
C ARG A 42 -8.53 -11.54 -14.03
N ALA A 43 -7.62 -12.46 -14.33
CA ALA A 43 -6.48 -12.74 -13.46
C ALA A 43 -5.58 -11.51 -13.25
N ALA A 44 -5.29 -10.76 -14.33
CA ALA A 44 -4.51 -9.54 -14.26
C ALA A 44 -5.21 -8.44 -13.43
N GLU A 45 -6.53 -8.24 -13.62
CA GLU A 45 -7.33 -7.27 -12.87
C GLU A 45 -7.34 -7.59 -11.37
N LEU A 46 -7.55 -8.85 -11.00
CA LEU A 46 -7.51 -9.29 -9.61
C LEU A 46 -6.16 -8.99 -8.95
N GLN A 47 -5.04 -9.27 -9.66
CA GLN A 47 -3.70 -8.98 -9.16
C GLN A 47 -3.45 -7.47 -9.03
N ALA A 48 -3.84 -6.69 -10.04
CA ALA A 48 -3.65 -5.25 -10.04
C ALA A 48 -4.43 -4.57 -8.91
N VAL A 49 -5.68 -4.98 -8.70
CA VAL A 49 -6.54 -4.47 -7.62
C VAL A 49 -6.02 -4.86 -6.25
N ALA A 50 -5.58 -6.10 -6.07
CA ALA A 50 -4.96 -6.54 -4.83
C ALA A 50 -3.70 -5.72 -4.50
N ALA A 51 -2.82 -5.50 -5.49
CA ALA A 51 -1.62 -4.68 -5.32
C ALA A 51 -1.96 -3.21 -5.01
N ARG A 52 -2.97 -2.64 -5.68
CA ARG A 52 -3.44 -1.27 -5.41
C ARG A 52 -3.96 -1.12 -3.99
N ASN A 53 -4.79 -2.05 -3.54
CA ASN A 53 -5.34 -2.04 -2.19
C ASN A 53 -4.25 -2.22 -1.12
N GLU A 54 -3.29 -3.11 -1.35
CA GLU A 54 -2.16 -3.28 -0.45
C GLU A 54 -1.30 -2.02 -0.34
N LEU A 55 -1.02 -1.35 -1.47
CA LEU A 55 -0.31 -0.07 -1.46
C LEU A 55 -1.08 0.99 -0.67
N CYS A 56 -2.40 1.09 -0.87
CA CYS A 56 -3.24 2.01 -0.10
C CYS A 56 -3.20 1.68 1.39
N ARG A 57 -3.29 0.40 1.78
CA ARG A 57 -3.19 -0.03 3.17
C ARG A 57 -1.86 0.40 3.81
N VAL A 58 -0.75 0.14 3.14
CA VAL A 58 0.60 0.55 3.61
C VAL A 58 0.69 2.06 3.77
N LYS A 59 0.14 2.84 2.83
CA LYS A 59 0.09 4.31 2.93
C LYS A 59 -0.72 4.77 4.15
N ARG A 60 -1.92 4.20 4.40
CA ARG A 60 -2.74 4.55 5.58
C ARG A 60 -2.01 4.21 6.88
N GLU A 61 -1.41 3.03 6.96
CA GLU A 61 -0.64 2.60 8.13
C GLU A 61 0.55 3.51 8.39
N THR A 62 1.27 3.90 7.33
CA THR A 62 2.40 4.82 7.42
C THR A 62 1.96 6.20 7.88
N GLN A 63 0.88 6.76 7.30
CA GLN A 63 0.33 8.05 7.72
C GLN A 63 -0.10 8.02 9.19
N ARG A 64 -0.78 6.96 9.63
CA ARG A 64 -1.19 6.79 11.03
C ARG A 64 0.02 6.76 11.95
N TRP A 65 1.01 5.95 11.63
CA TRP A 65 2.23 5.84 12.43
C TRP A 65 3.01 7.17 12.50
N VAL A 66 3.09 7.92 11.39
CA VAL A 66 3.70 9.26 11.36
C VAL A 66 2.93 10.24 12.24
N ARG A 67 1.59 10.26 12.17
CA ARG A 67 0.74 11.10 13.03
C ARG A 67 0.95 10.76 14.50
N ASP A 68 0.91 9.47 14.85
CA ASP A 68 1.08 9.00 16.22
C ASP A 68 2.44 9.42 16.81
N LEU A 69 3.52 9.37 16.03
CA LEU A 69 4.84 9.82 16.48
C LEU A 69 4.90 11.33 16.63
N PHE A 70 4.34 12.07 15.67
CA PHE A 70 4.32 13.53 15.71
C PHE A 70 3.50 14.04 16.90
N ASP A 71 2.34 13.45 17.16
CA ASP A 71 1.47 13.82 18.29
C ASP A 71 2.12 13.52 19.65
N LYS A 72 2.89 12.42 19.75
CA LYS A 72 3.56 12.03 21.01
C LYS A 72 4.85 12.81 21.30
N HIS A 73 5.60 13.18 20.27
CA HIS A 73 6.97 13.66 20.44
C HIS A 73 7.21 15.06 19.83
N GLY A 74 6.26 15.60 19.07
CA GLY A 74 6.42 16.84 18.30
C GLY A 74 7.36 16.69 17.10
N GLU A 75 7.89 15.49 16.86
CA GLU A 75 8.81 15.16 15.78
C GLU A 75 8.73 13.67 15.43
N VAL A 76 9.14 13.32 14.22
CA VAL A 76 9.25 11.93 13.78
C VAL A 76 10.71 11.51 13.84
N VAL A 77 10.99 10.58 14.74
CA VAL A 77 12.34 10.04 14.95
C VAL A 77 12.30 8.54 14.73
N VAL A 78 13.18 8.05 13.85
CA VAL A 78 13.26 6.65 13.46
C VAL A 78 14.59 6.07 13.85
N ASP A 79 14.56 4.91 14.49
CA ASP A 79 15.78 4.15 14.71
C ASP A 79 16.21 3.47 13.41
N GLU A 80 17.47 3.65 13.01
CA GLU A 80 18.04 3.03 11.81
C GLU A 80 17.98 1.49 11.90
N LYS A 81 18.02 0.92 13.10
CA LYS A 81 17.85 -0.53 13.32
C LYS A 81 16.45 -1.06 13.03
N HIS A 82 15.43 -0.19 13.00
CA HIS A 82 14.04 -0.57 12.72
C HIS A 82 13.62 -0.32 11.27
N ARG A 83 14.46 0.34 10.47
CA ARG A 83 14.22 0.61 9.06
C ARG A 83 14.67 -0.60 8.23
N LEU A 84 13.84 -1.03 7.29
CA LEU A 84 13.97 -2.19 6.37
C LEU A 84 13.61 -3.57 6.93
N GLY A 85 14.13 -4.00 8.08
CA GLY A 85 13.94 -5.39 8.55
C GLY A 85 12.48 -5.78 8.85
N ALA A 86 11.76 -4.95 9.61
CA ALA A 86 10.42 -5.28 10.09
C ALA A 86 9.30 -5.09 9.04
N HIS A 87 9.51 -4.23 8.04
CA HIS A 87 8.54 -4.03 6.96
C HIS A 87 8.72 -5.07 5.85
N LEU A 88 9.96 -5.42 5.47
CA LEU A 88 10.22 -6.50 4.50
C LEU A 88 9.91 -7.90 5.06
N ALA A 89 10.04 -8.12 6.37
CA ALA A 89 9.68 -9.40 7.00
C ALA A 89 8.16 -9.66 6.97
N ARG A 90 7.33 -8.62 7.14
CA ARG A 90 5.86 -8.77 7.06
C ARG A 90 5.37 -9.03 5.64
N SER A 91 6.03 -8.47 4.62
CA SER A 91 5.70 -8.72 3.22
C SER A 91 6.04 -10.15 2.77
N LYS A 92 7.02 -10.81 3.40
CA LYS A 92 7.35 -12.23 3.10
C LYS A 92 6.44 -13.23 3.83
N SER A 93 5.88 -12.86 4.97
CA SER A 93 5.06 -13.80 5.76
C SER A 93 3.63 -13.98 5.22
N ASN A 94 3.15 -13.09 4.34
CA ASN A 94 1.83 -13.20 3.69
C ASN A 94 1.88 -13.80 2.27
N ALA A 95 3.07 -14.18 1.77
CA ALA A 95 3.24 -14.85 0.48
C ALA A 95 3.36 -16.39 0.63
N SER A 96 3.01 -16.93 1.79
CA SER A 96 3.02 -18.36 2.09
C SER A 96 1.80 -18.74 2.91
N CYS A 97 0.62 -18.65 2.29
CA CYS A 97 -0.57 -19.46 2.57
C CYS A 97 -1.36 -19.59 1.27
#